data_AF-A0A0F9HR52-F1
#
_entry.id   AF-A0A0F9HR52-F1
#
_cell.length_a   1.000
_cell.length_b   1.000
_cell.length_c   1.000
_cell.angle_alpha   90.00
_cell.angle_beta   90.00
_cell.angle_gamma   90.00
#
_symmetry.space_group_name_H-M   'P 1'
#
loop_
_entity.id
_entity.type
_entity.pdbx_description
1 polymer ?
#
loop_
_entity_poly.entity_id
_entity_poly.type
_entity_poly.pdbx_seq_one_letter_code
_entity_poly.pdbx_strand_id
1 'polypeptide(L)'
;AHVLAHSDFFANNIMFKECGETNMISVAKRHAEVIDGYRRDYGDDEVDECLDIALSLERHIDVHRGRKRQKYPKRHVEYIERTPSEWEDIAVEDQKPLVKKVIKGLYLPPIPEKDLLWFLSVYANLEPWQQRIFEIVRRESYYFYPQFRTRVTNEGYASFYHAELMRQYSFGNENDYGVKDIEFPLTSEEHLDFAAMHEKVVQPGMKLHLKVDAEDPNTGKKIKMWNPIIQQHPHLFSAATRLNPYYVGFQMFRDIKERWDEYYEQGYYEDDFGREVPVTINGNQKIREVMMEEDDVSFFRKYLTDDLCEKLHLFDWGNTDKFNDNYEIQEESFGHAGKNDEEPSEQIITNRTIIVKTKETQKVINAMALSRNNYGVPLIVIRRIDDSGLMRLEHLADDKINIDIKYAEHVLKYVNKAWCRPVEMIRKDKDRTWILRYDGISFEVDYEKIDYPESIEEGASPSSW
;
A
#
# COMPACT_ATOMS: atom_id res chain seq x y z
N ALA A 1 15.01 2.17 -23.11
CA ALA A 1 14.99 3.23 -22.08
C ALA A 1 14.27 2.81 -20.79
N HIS A 2 13.00 2.38 -20.83
CA HIS A 2 12.23 2.04 -19.62
C HIS A 2 12.91 1.03 -18.67
N VAL A 3 13.38 -0.11 -19.19
CA VAL A 3 14.09 -1.14 -18.39
C VAL A 3 15.37 -0.59 -17.75
N LEU A 4 16.08 0.31 -18.46
CA LEU A 4 17.29 0.94 -17.92
C LEU A 4 16.96 1.86 -16.74
N ALA A 5 15.84 2.57 -16.81
CA ALA A 5 15.39 3.42 -15.72
C ALA A 5 14.99 2.60 -14.48
N HIS A 6 14.38 1.42 -14.63
CA HIS A 6 14.18 0.51 -13.49
C HIS A 6 15.50 0.02 -12.91
N SER A 7 16.45 -0.41 -13.76
CA SER A 7 17.78 -0.84 -13.29
C SER A 7 18.50 0.27 -12.54
N ASP A 8 18.40 1.52 -13.02
CA ASP A 8 18.95 2.70 -12.36
C ASP A 8 18.26 2.97 -11.00
N PHE A 9 16.93 2.83 -10.95
CA PHE A 9 16.15 2.94 -9.71
C PHE A 9 16.61 1.91 -8.67
N PHE A 10 16.68 0.63 -9.05
CA PHE A 10 17.08 -0.45 -8.15
C PHE A 10 18.53 -0.33 -7.67
N ALA A 11 19.44 0.19 -8.50
CA ALA A 11 20.84 0.37 -8.14
C ALA A 11 21.05 1.53 -7.15
N ASN A 12 20.22 2.58 -7.22
CA ASN A 12 20.48 3.84 -6.53
C ASN A 12 19.57 4.13 -5.33
N ASN A 13 18.35 3.58 -5.29
CA ASN A 13 17.41 3.79 -4.19
C ASN A 13 17.92 3.18 -2.88
N ILE A 14 17.80 3.95 -1.78
CA ILE A 14 18.31 3.59 -0.46
C ILE A 14 17.71 2.30 0.09
N MET A 15 16.41 2.06 -0.17
CA MET A 15 15.71 0.88 0.36
C MET A 15 16.20 -0.41 -0.29
N PHE A 16 16.61 -0.36 -1.56
CA PHE A 16 17.21 -1.50 -2.26
C PHE A 16 18.65 -1.75 -1.79
N LYS A 17 19.40 -0.68 -1.47
CA LYS A 17 20.76 -0.79 -0.91
C LYS A 17 20.77 -1.46 0.47
N GLU A 18 19.80 -1.14 1.33
CA GLU A 18 19.67 -1.76 2.65
C GLU A 18 19.36 -3.26 2.58
N CYS A 19 18.68 -3.73 1.52
CA CYS A 19 18.32 -5.14 1.36
C CYS A 19 19.50 -6.08 1.09
N GLY A 20 20.72 -5.56 0.85
CA GLY A 20 22.02 -6.23 1.02
C GLY A 20 22.30 -7.49 0.19
N GLU A 21 21.34 -7.98 -0.59
CA GLU A 21 21.46 -9.24 -1.34
C GLU A 21 21.78 -8.93 -2.81
N THR A 22 23.07 -8.79 -3.12
CA THR A 22 23.56 -8.34 -4.44
C THR A 22 23.35 -9.36 -5.55
N ASN A 23 23.07 -10.63 -5.23
CA ASN A 23 22.88 -11.69 -6.22
C ASN A 23 21.68 -12.58 -5.89
N MET A 24 20.49 -11.98 -5.90
CA MET A 24 19.25 -12.71 -5.64
C MET A 24 19.02 -13.86 -6.64
N ILE A 25 19.46 -13.74 -7.89
CA ILE A 25 19.32 -14.81 -8.89
C ILE A 25 20.00 -16.10 -8.40
N SER A 26 21.22 -16.01 -7.88
CA SER A 26 21.93 -17.18 -7.34
C SER A 26 21.26 -17.75 -6.08
N VAL A 27 20.65 -16.88 -5.26
CA VAL A 27 19.97 -17.26 -4.03
C VAL A 27 18.67 -17.98 -4.34
N ALA A 28 17.84 -17.40 -5.21
CA ALA A 28 16.59 -17.98 -5.69
C ALA A 28 16.85 -19.33 -6.37
N LYS A 29 17.90 -19.46 -7.19
CA LYS A 29 18.30 -20.75 -7.76
C LYS A 29 18.60 -21.79 -6.69
N ARG A 30 19.38 -21.43 -5.66
CA ARG A 30 19.67 -22.33 -4.54
C ARG A 30 18.41 -22.70 -3.76
N HIS A 31 17.50 -21.76 -3.55
CA HIS A 31 16.23 -22.03 -2.89
C HIS A 31 15.37 -23.00 -3.70
N ALA A 32 15.29 -22.81 -5.02
CA ALA A 32 14.60 -23.73 -5.92
C ALA A 32 15.19 -25.15 -5.86
N GLU A 33 16.52 -25.28 -5.88
CA GLU A 33 17.20 -26.58 -5.73
C GLU A 33 16.88 -27.27 -4.39
N VAL A 34 16.75 -26.49 -3.30
CA VAL A 34 16.36 -27.00 -1.97
C VAL A 34 14.90 -27.47 -1.97
N ILE A 35 13.99 -26.68 -2.53
CA ILE A 35 12.56 -27.03 -2.63
C ILE A 35 12.38 -28.28 -3.49
N ASP A 36 13.08 -28.38 -4.62
CA ASP A 36 13.08 -29.57 -5.47
C ASP A 36 13.65 -30.80 -4.76
N GLY A 37 14.60 -30.62 -3.85
CA GLY A 37 15.07 -31.68 -2.95
C GLY A 37 13.94 -32.17 -2.04
N TYR A 38 13.23 -31.27 -1.38
CA TYR A 38 12.10 -31.62 -0.51
C TYR A 38 10.95 -32.29 -1.27
N ARG A 39 10.67 -31.85 -2.51
CA ARG A 39 9.67 -32.52 -3.37
C ARG A 39 10.00 -33.99 -3.61
N ARG A 40 11.29 -34.33 -3.79
CA ARG A 40 11.72 -35.73 -3.95
C ARG A 40 11.60 -36.53 -2.66
N ASP A 41 11.89 -35.93 -1.52
CA ASP A 41 11.95 -36.62 -0.23
C ASP A 41 10.56 -36.78 0.42
N TYR A 42 9.67 -35.80 0.26
CA TYR A 42 8.39 -35.71 0.96
C TYR A 42 7.15 -35.73 0.04
N GLY A 43 7.34 -35.64 -1.28
CA GLY A 43 6.26 -35.58 -2.27
C GLY A 43 5.85 -34.15 -2.64
N ASP A 44 5.27 -34.00 -3.84
CA ASP A 44 4.90 -32.69 -4.38
C ASP A 44 3.75 -32.05 -3.59
N ASP A 45 2.69 -32.80 -3.29
CA ASP A 45 1.48 -32.27 -2.65
C ASP A 45 1.76 -31.62 -1.27
N GLU A 46 2.56 -32.28 -0.42
CA GLU A 46 2.90 -31.79 0.92
C GLU A 46 3.80 -30.54 0.87
N VAL A 47 4.72 -30.49 -0.10
CA VAL A 47 5.63 -29.36 -0.27
C VAL A 47 4.90 -28.16 -0.86
N ASP A 48 4.05 -28.38 -1.87
CA ASP A 48 3.26 -27.32 -2.49
C ASP A 48 2.26 -26.75 -1.49
N GLU A 49 1.61 -27.57 -0.66
CA GLU A 49 0.74 -27.06 0.40
C GLU A 49 1.50 -26.20 1.43
N CYS A 50 2.67 -26.66 1.89
CA CYS A 50 3.51 -25.88 2.81
C CYS A 50 3.97 -24.55 2.18
N LEU A 51 4.36 -24.58 0.91
CA LEU A 51 4.80 -23.42 0.16
C LEU A 51 3.65 -22.43 -0.06
N ASP A 52 2.45 -22.90 -0.41
CA ASP A 52 1.25 -22.07 -0.57
C ASP A 52 0.89 -21.34 0.72
N ILE A 53 0.98 -22.03 1.88
CA ILE A 53 0.78 -21.39 3.18
C ILE A 53 1.81 -20.27 3.38
N ALA A 54 3.09 -20.55 3.14
CA ALA A 54 4.15 -19.55 3.33
C ALA A 54 3.98 -18.35 2.37
N LEU A 55 3.70 -18.59 1.09
CA LEU A 55 3.47 -17.55 0.09
C LEU A 55 2.25 -16.69 0.40
N SER A 56 1.17 -17.27 0.96
CA SER A 56 0.00 -16.51 1.40
C SER A 56 0.34 -15.48 2.50
N LEU A 57 1.42 -15.72 3.25
CA LEU A 57 1.91 -14.87 4.34
C LEU A 57 3.10 -13.98 3.93
N GLU A 58 3.54 -13.99 2.66
CA GLU A 58 4.74 -13.28 2.18
C GLU A 58 4.76 -11.79 2.53
N ARG A 59 3.58 -11.16 2.57
CA ARG A 59 3.41 -9.72 2.82
C ARG A 59 3.30 -9.37 4.30
N HIS A 60 3.24 -10.38 5.18
CA HIS A 60 3.16 -10.20 6.63
C HIS A 60 4.53 -10.39 7.28
N ILE A 61 5.51 -9.63 6.77
CA ILE A 61 6.86 -9.53 7.33
C ILE A 61 7.06 -8.16 7.96
N ASP A 62 7.93 -8.10 8.97
CA ASP A 62 8.35 -6.84 9.56
C ASP A 62 9.83 -6.59 9.29
N VAL A 63 10.06 -5.66 8.38
CA VAL A 63 11.41 -5.29 7.93
C VAL A 63 12.18 -4.44 8.93
N HIS A 64 11.51 -3.74 9.84
CA HIS A 64 12.14 -2.76 10.71
C HIS A 64 12.95 -3.44 11.82
N ARG A 65 12.50 -4.60 12.30
CA ARG A 65 13.24 -5.42 13.26
C ARG A 65 14.34 -6.27 12.62
N GLY A 66 14.46 -6.25 11.30
CA GLY A 66 15.51 -6.92 10.54
C GLY A 66 15.38 -8.45 10.45
N ARG A 67 16.26 -9.04 9.62
CA ARG A 67 16.26 -10.46 9.28
C ARG A 67 16.62 -11.37 10.46
N LYS A 68 17.65 -11.00 11.23
CA LYS A 68 18.13 -11.78 12.38
C LYS A 68 17.45 -11.31 13.65
N ARG A 69 16.59 -12.16 14.19
CA ARG A 69 15.82 -11.87 15.40
C ARG A 69 16.20 -12.85 16.51
N GLN A 70 16.30 -12.35 17.73
CA GLN A 70 16.43 -13.20 18.90
C GLN A 70 15.07 -13.79 19.26
N LYS A 71 15.06 -15.04 19.74
CA LYS A 71 13.82 -15.65 20.22
C LYS A 71 13.36 -14.90 21.47
N TYR A 72 12.04 -14.74 21.60
CA TYR A 72 11.41 -14.25 22.82
C TYR A 72 11.85 -15.05 24.04
N PRO A 73 12.05 -14.38 25.19
CA PRO A 73 12.43 -15.05 26.42
C PRO A 73 11.35 -16.07 26.81
N LYS A 74 11.79 -17.25 27.25
CA LYS A 74 10.86 -18.32 27.66
C LYS A 74 10.11 -17.92 28.93
N ARG A 75 8.82 -18.26 28.99
CA ARG A 75 8.04 -18.21 30.25
C ARG A 75 8.68 -19.16 31.26
N HIS A 76 8.83 -18.70 32.49
CA HIS A 76 9.28 -19.55 33.60
C HIS A 76 8.08 -19.81 34.52
N VAL A 77 7.76 -21.08 34.71
CA VAL A 77 6.76 -21.47 35.71
C VAL A 77 7.48 -21.55 37.04
N GLU A 78 7.26 -20.58 37.91
CA GLU A 78 7.73 -20.66 39.29
C GLU A 78 6.69 -21.42 40.11
N TYR A 79 7.13 -22.52 40.70
CA TYR A 79 6.35 -23.23 41.71
C TYR A 79 6.58 -22.52 43.04
N ILE A 80 5.60 -21.77 43.52
CA ILE A 80 5.64 -21.23 44.87
C ILE A 80 5.04 -22.30 45.78
N GLU A 81 5.91 -23.01 46.50
CA GLU A 81 5.48 -23.84 47.62
C GLU A 81 5.06 -22.90 48.75
N ARG A 82 3.77 -22.89 49.07
CA ARG A 82 3.26 -22.18 50.24
C ARG A 82 3.63 -23.02 51.46
N THR A 83 4.57 -22.55 52.26
CA THR A 83 4.79 -23.11 53.61
C THR A 83 3.55 -22.78 54.44
N PRO A 84 2.90 -23.77 55.08
CA PRO A 84 1.80 -23.50 56.00
C PRO A 84 2.26 -22.52 57.09
N SER A 85 1.41 -21.56 57.44
CA SER A 85 1.68 -20.70 58.61
C SER A 85 1.60 -21.54 59.90
N GLU A 86 2.34 -21.19 60.96
CA GLU A 86 2.36 -21.88 62.28
C GLU A 86 0.97 -22.13 62.93
N TRP A 87 -0.10 -21.54 62.41
CA TRP A 87 -1.47 -21.65 62.92
C TRP A 87 -2.42 -22.40 61.97
N GLU A 88 -1.98 -22.82 60.78
CA GLU A 88 -2.76 -23.61 59.81
C GLU A 88 -2.77 -25.12 60.14
N ASP A 89 -1.93 -25.57 61.09
CA ASP A 89 -1.73 -26.98 61.45
C ASP A 89 -2.84 -27.58 62.35
N ILE A 90 -3.80 -26.76 62.79
CA ILE A 90 -4.87 -27.19 63.71
C ILE A 90 -6.04 -27.87 62.96
N ALA A 91 -6.08 -27.80 61.63
CA ALA A 91 -7.17 -28.37 60.84
C ALA A 91 -6.68 -29.27 59.70
N VAL A 92 -6.90 -30.57 59.89
CA VAL A 92 -6.96 -31.66 58.89
C VAL A 92 -5.63 -32.34 58.53
N GLU A 93 -5.50 -33.57 59.01
CA GLU A 93 -4.36 -34.49 58.94
C GLU A 93 -4.06 -35.08 57.53
N ASP A 94 -4.48 -34.44 56.44
CA ASP A 94 -4.33 -35.01 55.08
C ASP A 94 -4.30 -34.00 53.91
N GLN A 95 -3.94 -32.74 54.15
CA GLN A 95 -3.82 -31.77 53.05
C GLN A 95 -2.39 -31.72 52.49
N LYS A 96 -2.19 -32.31 51.31
CA LYS A 96 -0.97 -32.09 50.49
C LYS A 96 -0.73 -30.59 50.32
N PRO A 97 0.52 -30.11 50.31
CA PRO A 97 0.81 -28.70 50.15
C PRO A 97 0.13 -28.15 48.88
N LEU A 98 -0.62 -27.06 49.04
CA LEU A 98 -1.26 -26.35 47.93
C LEU A 98 -0.18 -25.65 47.11
N VAL A 99 0.30 -26.31 46.05
CA VAL A 99 1.23 -25.72 45.08
C VAL A 99 0.46 -24.71 44.23
N LYS A 100 0.65 -23.41 44.49
CA LYS A 100 0.11 -22.36 43.61
C LYS A 100 1.09 -22.18 42.45
N LYS A 101 0.70 -22.65 41.26
CA LYS A 101 1.45 -22.37 40.03
C LYS A 101 1.32 -20.88 39.73
N VAL A 102 2.40 -20.13 39.92
CA VAL A 102 2.45 -18.72 39.49
C VAL A 102 3.28 -18.69 38.21
N ILE A 103 2.59 -18.52 37.09
CA ILE A 103 3.25 -18.34 35.80
C ILE A 103 3.81 -16.91 35.79
N LYS A 104 5.13 -16.76 35.94
CA LYS A 104 5.80 -15.46 35.77
C LYS A 104 6.40 -15.40 34.37
N GLY A 105 5.94 -14.45 33.58
CA GLY A 105 6.48 -14.20 32.26
C GLY A 105 5.51 -13.40 31.41
N LEU A 106 6.07 -12.67 30.44
CA LEU A 106 5.29 -11.91 29.47
C LEU A 106 4.43 -12.87 28.62
N TYR A 107 3.31 -12.36 28.10
CA TYR A 107 2.54 -13.06 27.06
C TYR A 107 3.44 -13.38 25.87
N LEU A 108 3.13 -14.45 25.12
CA LEU A 108 3.81 -14.76 23.87
C LEU A 108 2.88 -14.37 22.71
N PRO A 109 3.30 -13.50 21.78
CA PRO A 109 4.47 -12.61 21.86
C PRO A 109 4.29 -11.51 22.94
N PRO A 110 5.39 -10.93 23.46
CA PRO A 110 5.32 -9.88 24.50
C PRO A 110 4.75 -8.56 23.98
N ILE A 111 4.88 -8.34 22.67
CA ILE A 111 4.36 -7.21 21.90
C ILE A 111 3.68 -7.83 20.69
N PRO A 112 2.58 -7.27 20.16
CA PRO A 112 1.95 -7.78 18.95
C PRO A 112 2.97 -7.99 17.83
N GLU A 113 3.06 -9.23 17.32
CA GLU A 113 4.06 -9.58 16.31
C GLU A 113 3.47 -9.45 14.91
N LYS A 114 4.16 -8.67 14.06
CA LYS A 114 3.78 -8.44 12.66
C LYS A 114 4.38 -9.46 11.70
N ASP A 115 5.56 -10.01 12.00
CA ASP A 115 6.25 -11.00 11.16
C ASP A 115 5.68 -12.40 11.39
N LEU A 116 4.58 -12.71 10.69
CA LEU A 116 3.87 -14.00 10.82
C LEU A 116 4.75 -15.16 10.36
N LEU A 117 5.52 -14.97 9.28
CA LEU A 117 6.42 -15.99 8.75
C LEU A 117 7.51 -16.36 9.75
N TRP A 118 8.16 -15.36 10.36
CA TRP A 118 9.16 -15.61 11.40
C TRP A 118 8.55 -16.28 12.63
N PHE A 119 7.37 -15.82 13.04
CA PHE A 119 6.74 -16.35 14.24
C PHE A 119 6.40 -17.83 14.06
N LEU A 120 5.78 -18.19 12.94
CA LEU A 120 5.44 -19.57 12.62
C LEU A 120 6.71 -20.43 12.46
N SER A 121 7.74 -19.94 11.76
CA SER A 121 8.97 -20.72 11.57
C SER A 121 9.71 -21.02 12.89
N VAL A 122 9.55 -20.18 13.91
CA VAL A 122 10.26 -20.31 15.19
C VAL A 122 9.45 -21.01 16.29
N TYR A 123 8.13 -20.77 16.34
CA TYR A 123 7.27 -21.20 17.44
C TYR A 123 6.24 -22.27 17.06
N ALA A 124 5.92 -22.43 15.78
CA ALA A 124 5.00 -23.47 15.35
C ALA A 124 5.66 -24.85 15.39
N ASN A 125 4.84 -25.89 15.53
CA ASN A 125 5.31 -27.28 15.56
C ASN A 125 5.48 -27.82 14.13
N LEU A 126 6.38 -27.20 13.38
CA LEU A 126 6.70 -27.56 12.00
C LEU A 126 7.93 -28.48 11.95
N GLU A 127 7.95 -29.40 10.98
CA GLU A 127 9.13 -30.22 10.68
C GLU A 127 10.31 -29.34 10.19
N PRO A 128 11.58 -29.77 10.36
CA PRO A 128 12.73 -28.96 9.98
C PRO A 128 12.72 -28.47 8.52
N TRP A 129 12.22 -29.28 7.59
CA TRP A 129 12.10 -28.90 6.18
C TRP A 129 10.98 -27.87 5.93
N GLN A 130 9.86 -27.96 6.65
CA GLN A 130 8.77 -26.99 6.60
C GLN A 130 9.23 -25.64 7.16
N GLN A 131 9.91 -25.65 8.32
CA GLN A 131 10.53 -24.43 8.88
C GLN A 131 11.45 -23.77 7.86
N ARG A 132 12.22 -24.58 7.12
CA ARG A 132 13.13 -24.08 6.09
C ARG A 132 12.41 -23.41 4.93
N ILE A 133 11.24 -23.91 4.51
CA ILE A 133 10.40 -23.27 3.48
C ILE A 133 9.95 -21.89 3.95
N PHE A 134 9.44 -21.77 5.18
CA PHE A 134 9.04 -20.49 5.75
C PHE A 134 10.20 -19.50 5.83
N GLU A 135 11.39 -19.96 6.21
CA GLU A 135 12.61 -19.13 6.23
C GLU A 135 13.02 -18.66 4.82
N ILE A 136 12.91 -19.53 3.81
CA ILE A 136 13.20 -19.22 2.41
C ILE A 136 12.25 -18.14 1.91
N VAL A 137 10.94 -18.36 2.04
CA VAL A 137 9.91 -17.40 1.60
C VAL A 137 10.11 -16.08 2.32
N ARG A 138 10.29 -16.11 3.65
CA ARG A 138 10.58 -14.90 4.43
C ARG A 138 11.80 -14.17 3.86
N ARG A 139 12.92 -14.87 3.59
CA ARG A 139 14.13 -14.24 3.05
C ARG A 139 13.88 -13.57 1.70
N GLU A 140 13.10 -14.20 0.83
CA GLU A 140 12.73 -13.63 -0.47
C GLU A 140 11.82 -12.43 -0.33
N SER A 141 10.82 -12.49 0.57
CA SER A 141 9.94 -11.36 0.88
C SER A 141 10.72 -10.12 1.33
N TYR A 142 11.80 -10.29 2.11
CA TYR A 142 12.68 -9.17 2.49
C TYR A 142 13.42 -8.52 1.31
N TYR A 143 13.66 -9.25 0.22
CA TYR A 143 14.30 -8.71 -0.97
C TYR A 143 13.30 -7.97 -1.86
N PHE A 144 12.10 -8.52 -2.03
CA PHE A 144 11.04 -7.88 -2.81
C PHE A 144 10.34 -6.74 -2.07
N TYR A 145 10.58 -6.62 -0.76
CA TYR A 145 10.00 -5.57 0.08
C TYR A 145 10.08 -4.15 -0.49
N PRO A 146 11.25 -3.65 -0.93
CA PRO A 146 11.36 -2.29 -1.47
C PRO A 146 10.49 -2.10 -2.72
N GLN A 147 10.32 -3.14 -3.56
CA GLN A 147 9.50 -3.06 -4.77
C GLN A 147 8.02 -2.84 -4.45
N PHE A 148 7.53 -3.39 -3.33
CA PHE A 148 6.15 -3.14 -2.90
C PHE A 148 5.94 -1.74 -2.33
N ARG A 149 6.96 -1.15 -1.70
CA ARG A 149 6.90 0.22 -1.14
C ARG A 149 7.07 1.33 -2.16
N THR A 150 7.80 1.06 -3.25
CA THR A 150 8.24 2.07 -4.21
C THR A 150 7.56 1.87 -5.57
N ARG A 151 6.43 1.15 -5.62
CA ARG A 151 5.81 0.77 -6.89
C ARG A 151 5.47 2.00 -7.73
N VAL A 152 4.76 2.97 -7.18
CA VAL A 152 4.36 4.19 -7.91
C VAL A 152 5.58 5.02 -8.29
N THR A 153 6.53 5.17 -7.37
CA THR A 153 7.75 5.95 -7.57
C THR A 153 8.65 5.31 -8.64
N ASN A 154 8.85 3.99 -8.60
CA ASN A 154 9.63 3.23 -9.58
C ASN A 154 8.97 3.22 -10.96
N GLU A 155 7.68 2.88 -11.04
CA GLU A 155 6.95 2.89 -12.32
C GLU A 155 6.87 4.31 -12.92
N GLY A 156 6.67 5.32 -12.07
CA GLY A 156 6.66 6.73 -12.44
C GLY A 156 8.00 7.21 -12.97
N TYR A 157 9.09 6.91 -12.26
CA TYR A 157 10.46 7.24 -12.67
C TYR A 157 10.80 6.57 -14.00
N ALA A 158 10.47 5.29 -14.15
CA ALA A 158 10.73 4.55 -15.36
C ALA A 158 9.93 5.07 -16.55
N SER A 159 8.67 5.47 -16.37
CA SER A 159 7.90 6.15 -17.41
C SER A 159 8.46 7.52 -17.74
N PHE A 160 8.82 8.30 -16.73
CA PHE A 160 9.35 9.65 -16.90
C PHE A 160 10.66 9.66 -17.70
N TYR A 161 11.64 8.85 -17.27
CA TYR A 161 12.90 8.73 -18.00
C TYR A 161 12.74 8.04 -19.36
N HIS A 162 11.76 7.16 -19.53
CA HIS A 162 11.45 6.61 -20.84
C HIS A 162 11.02 7.72 -21.81
N ALA A 163 10.09 8.58 -21.40
CA ALA A 163 9.66 9.71 -22.22
C ALA A 163 10.79 10.71 -22.46
N GLU A 164 11.53 11.09 -21.41
CA GLU A 164 12.57 12.11 -21.50
C GLU A 164 13.76 11.65 -22.36
N LEU A 165 14.21 10.40 -22.22
CA LEU A 165 15.30 9.86 -23.05
C LEU A 165 14.87 9.75 -24.52
N MET A 166 13.63 9.32 -24.79
CA MET A 166 13.13 9.23 -26.17
C MET A 166 12.97 10.62 -26.79
N ARG A 167 12.53 11.62 -25.99
CA ARG A 167 12.49 13.04 -26.41
C ARG A 167 13.90 13.55 -26.74
N GLN A 168 14.89 13.29 -25.88
CA GLN A 168 16.28 13.67 -26.14
C GLN A 168 16.86 12.96 -27.37
N TYR A 169 16.50 11.70 -27.62
CA TYR A 169 16.92 10.98 -28.84
C TYR A 169 16.29 11.53 -30.12
N SER A 170 15.08 12.06 -30.05
CA SER A 170 14.41 12.69 -31.19
C SER A 170 14.96 14.09 -31.49
N PHE A 171 15.22 14.89 -30.46
CA PHE A 171 15.54 16.32 -30.64
C PHE A 171 16.98 16.70 -30.27
N GLY A 172 17.80 15.80 -29.73
CA GLY A 172 19.09 16.12 -29.10
C GLY A 172 20.16 16.73 -30.02
N ASN A 173 19.99 16.63 -31.34
CA ASN A 173 20.83 17.32 -32.32
C ASN A 173 20.30 18.73 -32.70
N GLU A 174 19.07 19.08 -32.31
CA GLU A 174 18.38 20.33 -32.68
C GLU A 174 18.23 21.31 -31.50
N ASN A 175 18.39 20.87 -30.25
CA ASN A 175 18.22 21.70 -29.05
C ASN A 175 19.44 21.68 -28.12
N ASP A 176 19.65 22.75 -27.35
CA ASP A 176 20.79 22.89 -26.43
C ASP A 176 20.68 22.01 -25.17
N TYR A 177 19.56 21.29 -25.03
CA TYR A 177 19.24 20.42 -23.91
C TYR A 177 19.03 18.98 -24.41
N GLY A 178 20.14 18.27 -24.65
CA GLY A 178 20.15 16.87 -25.07
C GLY A 178 21.56 16.29 -25.19
N VAL A 179 21.65 14.97 -25.34
CA VAL A 179 22.91 14.31 -25.72
C VAL A 179 23.25 14.80 -27.14
N LYS A 180 24.35 15.55 -27.26
CA LYS A 180 24.87 16.00 -28.57
C LYS A 180 25.56 14.82 -29.28
N ASP A 181 25.64 14.88 -30.61
CA ASP A 181 26.29 13.87 -31.46
C ASP A 181 25.56 12.51 -31.51
N ILE A 182 24.23 12.51 -31.55
CA ILE A 182 23.46 11.28 -31.77
C ILE A 182 23.58 10.89 -33.25
N GLU A 183 24.28 9.78 -33.52
CA GLU A 183 24.56 9.28 -34.87
C GLU A 183 23.27 8.94 -35.65
N PHE A 184 22.23 8.46 -34.94
CA PHE A 184 20.93 8.09 -35.51
C PHE A 184 19.79 8.59 -34.62
N PRO A 185 19.32 9.85 -34.78
CA PRO A 185 18.16 10.35 -34.06
C PRO A 185 16.88 9.64 -34.54
N LEU A 186 15.88 9.56 -33.66
CA LEU A 186 14.56 9.02 -34.01
C LEU A 186 13.90 9.89 -35.08
N THR A 187 13.34 9.26 -36.11
CA THR A 187 12.51 9.96 -37.09
C THR A 187 11.21 10.46 -36.45
N SER A 188 10.58 11.48 -37.05
CA SER A 188 9.30 11.99 -36.54
C SER A 188 8.19 10.93 -36.50
N GLU A 189 8.21 9.97 -37.45
CA GLU A 189 7.27 8.85 -37.48
C GLU A 189 7.50 7.89 -36.30
N GLU A 190 8.75 7.48 -36.07
CA GLU A 190 9.10 6.64 -34.91
C GLU A 190 8.82 7.32 -33.58
N HIS A 191 8.99 8.65 -33.50
CA HIS A 191 8.64 9.43 -32.32
C HIS A 191 7.12 9.43 -32.06
N LEU A 192 6.30 9.57 -33.11
CA LEU A 192 4.84 9.51 -33.00
C LEU A 192 4.37 8.10 -32.61
N ASP A 193 4.98 7.06 -33.18
CA ASP A 193 4.70 5.67 -32.82
C ASP A 193 5.05 5.42 -31.35
N PHE A 194 6.21 5.89 -30.91
CA PHE A 194 6.61 5.84 -29.51
C PHE A 194 5.59 6.57 -28.62
N ALA A 195 5.20 7.81 -28.97
CA ALA A 195 4.24 8.59 -28.19
C ALA A 195 2.90 7.85 -28.05
N ALA A 196 2.39 7.26 -29.13
CA ALA A 196 1.15 6.49 -29.13
C ALA A 196 1.25 5.21 -28.29
N MET A 197 2.41 4.54 -28.26
CA MET A 197 2.65 3.39 -27.39
C MET A 197 2.80 3.80 -25.93
N HIS A 198 3.54 4.88 -25.66
CA HIS A 198 3.79 5.39 -24.32
C HIS A 198 2.51 5.90 -23.67
N GLU A 199 1.67 6.63 -24.42
CA GLU A 199 0.36 7.11 -23.97
C GLU A 199 -0.47 5.96 -23.39
N LYS A 200 -0.51 4.79 -24.06
CA LYS A 200 -1.25 3.60 -23.60
C LYS A 200 -0.78 3.09 -22.24
N VAL A 201 0.51 3.24 -21.92
CA VAL A 201 1.09 2.80 -20.65
C VAL A 201 0.76 3.79 -19.54
N VAL A 202 0.82 5.09 -19.83
CA VAL A 202 0.53 6.16 -18.87
C VAL A 202 -0.95 6.58 -18.88
N GLN A 203 -1.88 5.73 -19.31
CA GLN A 203 -3.30 6.06 -19.18
C GLN A 203 -3.75 5.93 -17.72
N PRO A 204 -4.68 6.78 -17.23
CA PRO A 204 -5.21 6.71 -15.87
C PRO A 204 -5.91 5.37 -15.53
N GLY A 205 -6.14 4.48 -16.50
CA GLY A 205 -6.78 3.17 -16.34
C GLY A 205 -8.30 3.24 -16.25
N MET A 206 -8.84 4.30 -15.65
CA MET A 206 -10.23 4.70 -15.81
C MET A 206 -10.31 5.77 -16.90
N LYS A 207 -10.95 5.45 -18.03
CA LYS A 207 -11.60 6.50 -18.82
C LYS A 207 -12.71 7.05 -17.92
N LEU A 208 -12.57 8.28 -17.44
CA LEU A 208 -13.68 9.06 -16.92
C LEU A 208 -14.70 9.16 -18.07
N HIS A 209 -15.57 8.17 -18.19
CA HIS A 209 -16.55 8.11 -19.26
C HIS A 209 -17.64 9.13 -18.95
N LEU A 210 -17.42 10.33 -19.45
CA LEU A 210 -18.40 11.41 -19.54
C LEU A 210 -19.34 11.09 -20.72
N LYS A 211 -20.27 10.15 -20.54
CA LYS A 211 -21.34 9.92 -21.53
C LYS A 211 -22.66 9.65 -20.82
N VAL A 212 -23.63 10.53 -21.05
CA VAL A 212 -25.06 10.21 -20.96
C VAL A 212 -25.54 9.96 -22.38
N ASP A 213 -26.13 8.79 -22.63
CA ASP A 213 -27.04 8.64 -23.77
C ASP A 213 -28.38 9.24 -23.32
N ALA A 214 -28.72 10.43 -23.82
CA ALA A 214 -30.04 11.01 -23.63
C ALA A 214 -30.84 10.89 -24.93
N GLU A 215 -32.11 10.50 -24.83
CA GLU A 215 -33.06 10.54 -25.95
C GLU A 215 -33.80 11.88 -25.92
N ASP A 216 -33.83 12.57 -27.06
CA ASP A 216 -34.66 13.75 -27.25
C ASP A 216 -36.15 13.35 -27.07
N PRO A 217 -36.87 13.92 -26.08
CA PRO A 217 -38.26 13.58 -25.81
C PRO A 217 -39.20 13.79 -26.99
N ASN A 218 -38.84 14.66 -27.95
CA ASN A 218 -39.68 14.99 -29.09
C ASN A 218 -39.33 14.23 -30.38
N THR A 219 -38.08 13.76 -30.53
CA THR A 219 -37.62 13.15 -31.79
C THR A 219 -37.15 11.70 -31.64
N GLY A 220 -36.99 11.20 -30.40
CA GLY A 220 -36.52 9.83 -30.13
C GLY A 220 -35.10 9.54 -30.63
N LYS A 221 -34.38 10.55 -31.13
CA LYS A 221 -32.98 10.42 -31.52
C LYS A 221 -32.11 10.44 -30.28
N LYS A 222 -31.17 9.49 -30.21
CA LYS A 222 -30.09 9.50 -29.21
C LYS A 222 -29.17 10.68 -29.50
N ILE A 223 -29.17 11.67 -28.63
CA ILE A 223 -28.26 12.80 -28.67
C ILE A 223 -27.08 12.48 -27.75
N LYS A 224 -25.85 12.60 -28.27
CA LYS A 224 -24.65 12.54 -27.44
C LYS A 224 -24.53 13.86 -26.70
N MET A 225 -25.07 13.92 -25.49
CA MET A 225 -24.84 15.06 -24.61
C MET A 225 -23.50 14.90 -23.89
N TRP A 226 -22.66 15.93 -23.95
CA TRP A 226 -21.58 16.12 -23.00
C TRP A 226 -22.21 16.47 -21.66
N ASN A 227 -22.42 15.45 -20.85
CA ASN A 227 -22.86 15.61 -19.47
C ASN A 227 -21.85 14.86 -18.62
N PRO A 228 -21.11 15.55 -17.75
CA PRO A 228 -20.37 14.88 -16.71
C PRO A 228 -21.39 14.16 -15.83
N ILE A 229 -21.61 12.87 -16.11
CA ILE A 229 -21.97 11.96 -15.04
C ILE A 229 -20.71 11.95 -14.18
N ILE A 230 -20.65 12.91 -13.25
CA ILE A 230 -20.06 12.68 -11.96
C ILE A 230 -20.82 11.45 -11.49
N GLN A 231 -20.27 10.27 -11.75
CA GLN A 231 -20.67 9.12 -10.96
C GLN A 231 -20.50 9.66 -9.55
N GLN A 232 -21.61 9.81 -8.83
CA GLN A 232 -21.54 9.91 -7.39
C GLN A 232 -20.90 8.60 -7.00
N HIS A 233 -19.57 8.52 -7.06
CA HIS A 233 -18.81 7.47 -6.47
C HIS A 233 -19.04 7.74 -4.99
N PRO A 234 -19.89 6.95 -4.31
CA PRO A 234 -20.18 7.19 -2.90
C PRO A 234 -18.90 7.02 -2.05
N HIS A 235 -17.79 6.60 -2.69
CA HIS A 235 -16.50 6.31 -2.12
C HIS A 235 -15.41 6.94 -3.01
N LEU A 236 -15.22 8.25 -2.90
CA LEU A 236 -14.12 9.02 -3.51
C LEU A 236 -12.75 8.30 -3.41
N PHE A 237 -12.55 7.69 -2.24
CA PHE A 237 -11.35 6.96 -1.89
C PHE A 237 -11.13 5.70 -2.72
N SER A 238 -12.19 5.04 -3.21
CA SER A 238 -12.06 3.83 -4.01
C SER A 238 -11.52 4.08 -5.42
N ALA A 239 -11.72 5.28 -5.98
CA ALA A 239 -11.29 5.60 -7.34
C ALA A 239 -9.81 6.00 -7.35
N ALA A 240 -9.40 6.88 -6.43
CA ALA A 240 -8.02 7.32 -6.27
C ALA A 240 -7.04 6.15 -6.04
N THR A 241 -7.43 5.13 -5.27
CA THR A 241 -6.61 3.95 -5.00
C THR A 241 -6.52 2.96 -6.17
N ARG A 242 -7.38 3.11 -7.18
CA ARG A 242 -7.42 2.27 -8.39
C ARG A 242 -6.72 2.90 -9.60
N LEU A 243 -6.19 4.11 -9.45
CA LEU A 243 -5.45 4.77 -10.52
C LEU A 243 -4.20 3.97 -10.90
N ASN A 244 -3.88 4.05 -12.18
CA ASN A 244 -2.68 3.43 -12.72
C ASN A 244 -1.42 4.05 -12.08
N PRO A 245 -0.55 3.24 -11.42
CA PRO A 245 0.70 3.72 -10.84
C PRO A 245 1.60 4.46 -11.83
N TYR A 246 1.67 3.99 -13.07
CA TYR A 246 2.47 4.62 -14.12
C TYR A 246 2.00 6.05 -14.41
N TYR A 247 0.68 6.27 -14.46
CA TYR A 247 0.11 7.58 -14.74
C TYR A 247 0.38 8.56 -13.60
N VAL A 248 0.03 8.19 -12.37
CA VAL A 248 0.18 9.07 -11.21
C VAL A 248 1.65 9.41 -10.97
N GLY A 249 2.53 8.40 -10.97
CA GLY A 249 3.95 8.60 -10.79
C GLY A 249 4.57 9.48 -11.89
N PHE A 250 4.23 9.23 -13.16
CA PHE A 250 4.70 10.04 -14.29
C PHE A 250 4.32 11.52 -14.16
N GLN A 251 3.06 11.78 -13.81
CA GLN A 251 2.53 13.13 -13.64
C GLN A 251 3.19 13.87 -12.49
N MET A 252 3.42 13.17 -11.36
CA MET A 252 4.15 13.73 -10.22
C MET A 252 5.60 14.07 -10.56
N PHE A 253 6.33 13.19 -11.25
CA PHE A 253 7.72 13.49 -11.64
C PHE A 253 7.82 14.64 -12.64
N ARG A 254 6.86 14.75 -13.56
CA ARG A 254 6.78 15.89 -14.48
C ARG A 254 6.55 17.20 -13.73
N ASP A 255 5.60 17.22 -12.80
CA ASP A 255 5.30 18.38 -11.97
C ASP A 255 6.50 18.79 -11.08
N ILE A 256 7.18 17.82 -10.48
CA ILE A 256 8.42 18.07 -9.70
C ILE A 256 9.47 18.71 -10.59
N LYS A 257 9.69 18.19 -11.80
CA LYS A 257 10.68 18.74 -12.74
C LYS A 257 10.37 20.19 -13.09
N GLU A 258 9.14 20.46 -13.53
CA GLU A 258 8.70 21.78 -13.97
C GLU A 258 8.89 22.80 -12.83
N ARG A 259 8.39 22.51 -11.63
CA ARG A 259 8.54 23.41 -10.47
C ARG A 259 9.98 23.64 -10.07
N TRP A 260 10.81 22.59 -10.04
CA TRP A 260 12.20 22.76 -9.60
C TRP A 260 13.10 23.40 -10.65
N ASP A 261 12.77 23.26 -11.93
CA ASP A 261 13.44 24.03 -12.98
C ASP A 261 13.10 25.52 -12.82
N GLU A 262 11.83 25.88 -12.54
CA GLU A 262 11.43 27.26 -12.22
C GLU A 262 12.13 27.81 -10.97
N TYR A 263 12.18 27.03 -9.88
CA TYR A 263 12.84 27.46 -8.64
C TYR A 263 14.35 27.60 -8.81
N TYR A 264 14.96 26.77 -9.66
CA TYR A 264 16.38 26.89 -9.98
C TYR A 264 16.67 28.16 -10.79
N GLU A 265 15.79 28.54 -11.71
CA GLU A 265 15.90 29.82 -12.44
C GLU A 265 15.71 31.03 -11.53
N GLN A 266 14.80 30.94 -10.55
CA GLN A 266 14.58 31.99 -9.55
C GLN A 266 15.67 32.03 -8.46
N GLY A 267 16.34 30.90 -8.21
CA GLY A 267 17.38 30.72 -7.19
C GLY A 267 16.85 30.44 -5.77
N TYR A 268 15.53 30.46 -5.56
CA TYR A 268 14.87 30.17 -4.29
C TYR A 268 13.44 29.65 -4.51
N TYR A 269 12.83 29.09 -3.45
CA TYR A 269 11.37 28.90 -3.35
C TYR A 269 10.88 29.36 -1.99
N GLU A 270 9.60 29.73 -1.90
CA GLU A 270 8.96 30.04 -0.62
C GLU A 270 8.39 28.77 0.01
N ASP A 271 8.73 28.50 1.27
CA ASP A 271 8.12 27.42 2.04
C ASP A 271 6.69 27.78 2.50
N ASP A 272 5.98 26.81 3.09
CA ASP A 272 4.62 27.01 3.62
C ASP A 272 4.52 28.12 4.70
N PHE A 273 5.66 28.58 5.23
CA PHE A 273 5.76 29.66 6.22
C PHE A 273 6.24 30.99 5.60
N GLY A 274 6.32 31.08 4.27
CA GLY A 274 6.74 32.27 3.53
C GLY A 274 8.24 32.58 3.67
N ARG A 275 9.08 31.57 3.96
CA ARG A 275 10.53 31.73 4.03
C ARG A 275 11.17 31.35 2.72
N GLU A 276 12.05 32.21 2.23
CA GLU A 276 12.87 31.93 1.05
C GLU A 276 13.91 30.86 1.38
N VAL A 277 13.80 29.71 0.72
CA VAL A 277 14.75 28.61 0.79
C VAL A 277 15.58 28.63 -0.49
N PRO A 278 16.92 28.75 -0.40
CA PRO A 278 17.78 28.81 -1.58
C PRO A 278 17.77 27.47 -2.33
N VAL A 279 17.68 27.52 -3.66
CA VAL A 279 17.69 26.35 -4.54
C VAL A 279 18.98 26.31 -5.33
N THR A 280 19.74 25.23 -5.13
CA THR A 280 20.99 24.98 -5.85
C THR A 280 20.90 23.81 -6.81
N ILE A 281 19.74 23.14 -6.86
CA ILE A 281 19.52 21.92 -7.65
C ILE A 281 18.44 22.15 -8.69
N ASN A 282 18.65 21.66 -9.90
CA ASN A 282 17.64 21.71 -10.96
C ASN A 282 16.63 20.55 -10.84
N GLY A 283 15.58 20.57 -11.66
CA GLY A 283 14.53 19.54 -11.65
C GLY A 283 15.06 18.13 -11.89
N ASN A 284 16.04 17.95 -12.78
CA ASN A 284 16.64 16.64 -13.04
C ASN A 284 17.44 16.11 -11.83
N GLN A 285 18.14 16.99 -11.12
CA GLN A 285 18.85 16.63 -9.88
C GLN A 285 17.86 16.31 -8.77
N LYS A 286 16.74 17.03 -8.68
CA LYS A 286 15.69 16.72 -7.70
C LYS A 286 15.01 15.40 -7.96
N ILE A 287 14.67 15.09 -9.21
CA ILE A 287 14.10 13.78 -9.56
C ILE A 287 15.04 12.65 -9.10
N ARG A 288 16.36 12.82 -9.27
CA ARG A 288 17.34 11.85 -8.77
C ARG A 288 17.33 11.75 -7.25
N GLU A 289 17.31 12.86 -6.53
CA GLU A 289 17.21 12.86 -5.07
C GLU A 289 15.94 12.12 -4.60
N VAL A 290 14.79 12.46 -5.19
CA VAL A 290 13.49 11.83 -4.90
C VAL A 290 13.54 10.32 -5.17
N MET A 291 14.10 9.91 -6.31
CA MET A 291 14.27 8.50 -6.65
C MET A 291 15.16 7.76 -5.65
N MET A 292 16.20 8.42 -5.11
CA MET A 292 17.14 7.80 -4.20
C MET A 292 16.58 7.62 -2.79
N GLU A 293 15.75 8.53 -2.31
CA GLU A 293 15.39 8.64 -0.89
C GLU A 293 13.94 8.28 -0.56
N GLU A 294 13.00 8.51 -1.48
CA GLU A 294 11.57 8.44 -1.17
C GLU A 294 10.96 7.04 -1.40
N ASP A 295 9.92 6.74 -0.65
CA ASP A 295 8.95 5.66 -0.91
C ASP A 295 7.61 6.20 -1.38
N ASP A 296 6.68 5.34 -1.81
CA ASP A 296 5.40 5.82 -2.33
C ASP A 296 4.61 6.68 -1.31
N VAL A 297 4.69 6.36 -0.01
CA VAL A 297 3.96 7.09 1.04
C VAL A 297 4.52 8.49 1.21
N SER A 298 5.84 8.62 1.34
CA SER A 298 6.53 9.91 1.45
C SER A 298 6.47 10.71 0.15
N PHE A 299 6.55 10.03 -1.00
CA PHE A 299 6.40 10.61 -2.32
C PHE A 299 5.02 11.28 -2.48
N PHE A 300 3.94 10.59 -2.12
CA PHE A 300 2.60 11.20 -2.10
C PHE A 300 2.50 12.36 -1.11
N ARG A 301 3.01 12.19 0.11
CA ARG A 301 2.88 13.23 1.16
C ARG A 301 3.62 14.51 0.83
N LYS A 302 4.77 14.43 0.16
CA LYS A 302 5.64 15.59 -0.12
C LYS A 302 5.36 16.24 -1.47
N TYR A 303 4.97 15.47 -2.49
CA TYR A 303 4.96 15.96 -3.87
C TYR A 303 3.58 15.94 -4.55
N LEU A 304 2.55 15.39 -3.90
CA LEU A 304 1.18 15.49 -4.42
C LEU A 304 0.56 16.82 -3.95
N THR A 305 0.75 17.86 -4.75
CA THR A 305 0.26 19.22 -4.46
C THR A 305 -1.23 19.38 -4.77
N ASP A 306 -1.84 20.42 -4.21
CA ASP A 306 -3.25 20.80 -4.47
C ASP A 306 -3.50 21.00 -5.97
N ASP A 307 -2.61 21.75 -6.63
CA ASP A 307 -2.66 22.01 -8.08
C ASP A 307 -2.60 20.73 -8.89
N LEU A 308 -1.72 19.79 -8.50
CA LEU A 308 -1.62 18.51 -9.18
C LEU A 308 -2.85 17.65 -8.93
N CYS A 309 -3.42 17.66 -7.72
CA CYS A 309 -4.69 17.00 -7.45
C CYS A 309 -5.84 17.55 -8.28
N GLU A 310 -5.87 18.86 -8.53
CA GLU A 310 -6.85 19.52 -9.40
C GLU A 310 -6.65 19.11 -10.86
N LYS A 311 -5.41 19.17 -11.37
CA LYS A 311 -5.03 18.73 -12.74
C LYS A 311 -5.37 17.26 -12.99
N LEU A 312 -5.23 16.41 -11.98
CA LEU A 312 -5.52 14.97 -12.06
C LEU A 312 -6.99 14.63 -11.73
N HIS A 313 -7.83 15.64 -11.46
CA HIS A 313 -9.24 15.49 -11.09
C HIS A 313 -9.47 14.52 -9.93
N LEU A 314 -8.63 14.60 -8.89
CA LEU A 314 -8.64 13.67 -7.75
C LEU A 314 -9.64 14.06 -6.63
N PHE A 315 -10.20 15.27 -6.70
CA PHE A 315 -11.17 15.78 -5.73
C PHE A 315 -12.59 15.26 -5.97
N ASP A 316 -13.44 15.33 -4.93
CA ASP A 316 -14.87 14.98 -5.07
C ASP A 316 -15.60 16.10 -5.78
N TRP A 317 -16.31 15.74 -6.83
CA TRP A 317 -17.16 16.65 -7.58
C TRP A 317 -18.62 16.33 -7.26
N GLY A 318 -19.46 17.35 -7.12
CA GLY A 318 -20.86 17.18 -6.74
C GLY A 318 -21.79 18.15 -7.44
N ASN A 319 -23.07 17.78 -7.52
CA ASN A 319 -24.10 18.72 -7.97
C ASN A 319 -24.53 19.65 -6.83
N THR A 320 -24.91 20.87 -7.19
CA THR A 320 -25.30 22.01 -6.32
C THR A 320 -26.56 21.79 -5.49
N ASP A 321 -27.38 20.79 -5.77
CA ASP A 321 -28.76 20.73 -5.25
C ASP A 321 -28.89 20.52 -3.72
N LYS A 322 -27.79 20.41 -2.94
CA LYS A 322 -27.87 20.08 -1.50
C LYS A 322 -26.92 20.82 -0.54
N PHE A 323 -26.12 21.79 -0.96
CA PHE A 323 -25.24 22.50 -0.01
C PHE A 323 -25.47 24.01 -0.06
N ASN A 324 -26.02 24.50 1.05
CA ASN A 324 -26.22 25.92 1.33
C ASN A 324 -24.88 26.57 1.72
N ASP A 325 -24.68 27.75 1.15
CA ASP A 325 -23.94 28.90 1.67
C ASP A 325 -22.39 28.93 1.60
N ASN A 326 -21.90 29.92 0.84
CA ASN A 326 -20.66 30.70 1.01
C ASN A 326 -19.41 30.39 0.17
N TYR A 327 -19.53 30.16 -1.14
CA TYR A 327 -18.38 30.37 -2.04
C TYR A 327 -18.76 31.26 -3.23
N GLU A 328 -18.06 32.40 -3.36
CA GLU A 328 -18.24 33.38 -4.44
C GLU A 328 -17.71 32.81 -5.76
N ILE A 329 -18.57 32.88 -6.78
CA ILE A 329 -18.31 32.47 -8.15
C ILE A 329 -17.54 33.60 -8.85
N GLN A 330 -16.33 33.34 -9.36
CA GLN A 330 -15.70 34.22 -10.34
C GLN A 330 -16.08 33.75 -11.75
N GLU A 331 -17.01 34.46 -12.38
CA GLU A 331 -17.36 34.28 -13.79
C GLU A 331 -16.44 35.13 -14.67
N GLU A 332 -15.44 34.53 -15.32
CA GLU A 332 -14.78 35.18 -16.46
C GLU A 332 -15.55 34.90 -17.74
N SER A 333 -16.31 35.90 -18.20
CA SER A 333 -17.04 35.85 -19.47
C SER A 333 -16.10 36.24 -20.62
N PHE A 334 -15.69 35.27 -21.44
CA PHE A 334 -15.02 35.57 -22.72
C PHE A 334 -16.03 36.15 -23.72
N GLY A 335 -15.78 37.38 -24.18
CA GLY A 335 -16.67 38.13 -25.06
C GLY A 335 -16.13 38.38 -26.48
N HIS A 336 -17.08 38.35 -27.43
CA HIS A 336 -17.15 39.10 -28.72
C HIS A 336 -16.18 38.67 -29.85
N ALA A 337 -16.46 38.77 -31.15
CA ALA A 337 -17.62 39.11 -31.99
C ALA A 337 -17.24 38.81 -33.46
N GLY A 338 -18.22 38.59 -34.36
CA GLY A 338 -17.98 38.64 -35.82
C GLY A 338 -19.08 37.96 -36.66
N LYS A 339 -19.86 38.75 -37.38
CA LYS A 339 -20.87 38.31 -38.35
C LYS A 339 -20.23 37.68 -39.59
N ASN A 340 -20.71 36.51 -40.03
CA ASN A 340 -21.35 36.28 -41.33
C ASN A 340 -21.55 34.77 -41.58
N ASP A 341 -22.79 34.43 -41.93
CA ASP A 341 -23.33 33.32 -42.72
C ASP A 341 -22.70 31.92 -42.71
N GLU A 342 -23.63 30.96 -42.50
CA GLU A 342 -23.60 29.51 -42.69
C GLU A 342 -23.31 28.60 -41.47
N GLU A 343 -24.26 27.67 -41.31
CA GLU A 343 -24.46 26.63 -40.29
C GLU A 343 -24.97 27.06 -38.89
N PRO A 344 -26.08 26.45 -38.39
CA PRO A 344 -26.53 26.67 -37.02
C PRO A 344 -25.51 26.03 -36.08
N SER A 345 -24.59 26.86 -35.58
CA SER A 345 -23.72 26.54 -34.45
C SER A 345 -24.55 25.85 -33.36
N GLU A 346 -24.19 24.60 -33.05
CA GLU A 346 -24.68 23.89 -31.87
C GLU A 346 -24.38 24.77 -30.66
N GLN A 347 -25.40 25.48 -30.19
CA GLN A 347 -25.34 26.22 -28.93
C GLN A 347 -25.23 25.19 -27.80
N ILE A 348 -24.01 24.91 -27.38
CA ILE A 348 -23.70 24.11 -26.20
C ILE A 348 -24.11 24.96 -24.98
N ILE A 349 -25.36 24.80 -24.53
CA ILE A 349 -25.83 25.36 -23.26
C ILE A 349 -25.45 24.37 -22.16
N THR A 350 -24.30 24.56 -21.51
CA THR A 350 -23.92 23.80 -20.31
C THR A 350 -24.09 24.68 -19.06
N ASN A 351 -25.32 24.83 -18.57
CA ASN A 351 -25.60 25.47 -17.28
C ASN A 351 -25.66 24.44 -16.13
N ARG A 352 -24.54 23.79 -15.81
CA ARG A 352 -24.35 23.13 -14.50
C ARG A 352 -22.96 23.42 -13.96
N THR A 353 -22.89 24.37 -13.05
CA THR A 353 -21.70 24.66 -12.26
C THR A 353 -21.39 23.45 -11.39
N ILE A 354 -20.31 22.73 -11.72
CA ILE A 354 -19.83 21.65 -10.87
C ILE A 354 -19.07 22.30 -9.72
N ILE A 355 -19.53 22.10 -8.49
CA ILE A 355 -18.82 22.59 -7.31
C ILE A 355 -17.98 21.46 -6.74
N VAL A 356 -16.72 21.78 -6.41
CA VAL A 356 -15.84 20.87 -5.68
C VAL A 356 -16.43 20.63 -4.29
N LYS A 357 -16.82 19.39 -3.98
CA LYS A 357 -17.42 19.03 -2.69
C LYS A 357 -16.39 19.09 -1.56
N THR A 358 -15.12 18.82 -1.85
CA THR A 358 -14.05 18.90 -0.85
C THR A 358 -12.69 19.09 -1.53
N LYS A 359 -12.04 20.26 -1.33
CA LYS A 359 -10.64 20.52 -1.71
C LYS A 359 -9.71 20.15 -0.53
N GLU A 360 -9.75 18.90 -0.07
CA GLU A 360 -8.86 18.44 1.01
C GLU A 360 -7.82 17.47 0.46
N THR A 361 -6.70 18.01 0.01
CA THR A 361 -5.56 17.23 -0.54
C THR A 361 -5.03 16.23 0.47
N GLN A 362 -5.00 16.58 1.75
CA GLN A 362 -4.58 15.65 2.80
C GLN A 362 -5.46 14.39 2.86
N LYS A 363 -6.76 14.48 2.57
CA LYS A 363 -7.64 13.30 2.50
C LYS A 363 -7.29 12.42 1.31
N VAL A 364 -6.98 13.02 0.16
CA VAL A 364 -6.56 12.32 -1.06
C VAL A 364 -5.21 11.63 -0.85
N ILE A 365 -4.21 12.37 -0.36
CA ILE A 365 -2.89 11.84 0.02
C ILE A 365 -3.05 10.68 0.98
N ASN A 366 -3.81 10.88 2.07
CA ASN A 366 -4.03 9.83 3.06
C ASN A 366 -4.67 8.61 2.44
N ALA A 367 -5.63 8.75 1.52
CA ALA A 367 -6.25 7.59 0.89
C ALA A 367 -5.31 6.84 -0.05
N MET A 368 -4.55 7.55 -0.88
CA MET A 368 -3.56 6.93 -1.77
C MET A 368 -2.44 6.27 -0.94
N ALA A 369 -1.91 6.97 0.06
CA ALA A 369 -0.89 6.45 0.95
C ALA A 369 -1.38 5.27 1.80
N LEU A 370 -2.60 5.33 2.37
CA LEU A 370 -3.16 4.25 3.18
C LEU A 370 -3.38 2.98 2.37
N SER A 371 -3.81 3.08 1.11
CA SER A 371 -3.93 1.91 0.23
C SER A 371 -2.59 1.22 -0.08
N ARG A 372 -1.48 1.91 0.19
CA ARG A 372 -0.11 1.40 0.04
C ARG A 372 0.52 1.09 1.39
N ASN A 373 -0.12 1.46 2.49
CA ASN A 373 0.33 1.08 3.81
C ASN A 373 0.28 -0.45 3.91
N ASN A 374 1.32 -1.03 4.51
CA ASN A 374 1.47 -2.49 4.59
C ASN A 374 1.27 -3.22 3.23
N TYR A 375 1.76 -2.66 2.12
CA TYR A 375 1.72 -3.26 0.77
C TYR A 375 0.30 -3.45 0.19
N GLY A 376 -0.68 -2.71 0.70
CA GLY A 376 -2.07 -2.88 0.31
C GLY A 376 -2.67 -4.22 0.73
N VAL A 377 -2.10 -4.86 1.76
CA VAL A 377 -2.73 -5.98 2.46
C VAL A 377 -3.11 -5.60 3.89
N PRO A 378 -4.18 -6.20 4.43
CA PRO A 378 -4.59 -5.98 5.81
C PRO A 378 -3.44 -6.20 6.80
N LEU A 379 -3.28 -5.30 7.76
CA LEU A 379 -2.26 -5.43 8.80
C LEU A 379 -2.73 -6.39 9.89
N ILE A 380 -2.31 -7.65 9.76
CA ILE A 380 -2.60 -8.70 10.74
C ILE A 380 -1.39 -8.89 11.65
N VAL A 381 -1.63 -8.92 12.95
CA VAL A 381 -0.61 -9.16 13.98
C VAL A 381 -1.01 -10.31 14.89
N ILE A 382 -0.04 -11.06 15.40
CA ILE A 382 -0.27 -12.04 16.46
C ILE A 382 -0.29 -11.27 17.78
N ARG A 383 -1.47 -11.15 18.39
CA ARG A 383 -1.67 -10.41 19.64
C ARG A 383 -1.19 -11.22 20.84
N ARG A 384 -1.62 -12.48 20.94
CA ARG A 384 -1.23 -13.39 22.03
C ARG A 384 -1.54 -14.84 21.71
N ILE A 385 -0.83 -15.73 22.38
CA ILE A 385 -1.14 -17.15 22.50
C ILE A 385 -1.66 -17.40 23.92
N ASP A 386 -2.82 -18.01 24.01
CA ASP A 386 -3.41 -18.42 25.29
C ASP A 386 -2.75 -19.65 25.87
N ASP A 387 -3.00 -19.91 27.15
CA ASP A 387 -2.48 -21.09 27.84
C ASP A 387 -3.02 -22.41 27.25
N SER A 388 -4.16 -22.38 26.55
CA SER A 388 -4.69 -23.50 25.76
C SER A 388 -3.96 -23.72 24.43
N GLY A 389 -3.09 -22.78 24.01
CA GLY A 389 -2.42 -22.80 22.73
C GLY A 389 -3.20 -22.18 21.56
N LEU A 390 -4.38 -21.58 21.83
CA LEU A 390 -5.13 -20.77 20.86
C LEU A 390 -4.30 -19.54 20.46
N MET A 391 -4.09 -19.35 19.16
CA MET A 391 -3.44 -18.16 18.61
C MET A 391 -4.49 -17.10 18.29
N ARG A 392 -4.37 -15.92 18.91
CA ARG A 392 -5.18 -14.76 18.56
C ARG A 392 -4.45 -13.82 17.62
N LEU A 393 -5.03 -13.63 16.45
CA LEU A 393 -4.69 -12.64 15.45
C LEU A 393 -5.58 -11.42 15.65
N GLU A 394 -5.02 -10.24 15.43
CA GLU A 394 -5.75 -8.97 15.44
C GLU A 394 -5.49 -8.26 14.11
N HIS A 395 -6.56 -7.86 13.44
CA HIS A 395 -6.50 -6.93 12.33
C HIS A 395 -6.50 -5.50 12.89
N LEU A 396 -5.39 -4.79 12.71
CA LEU A 396 -5.26 -3.42 13.16
C LEU A 396 -6.01 -2.50 12.19
N ALA A 397 -7.04 -1.82 12.70
CA ALA A 397 -7.99 -1.01 11.93
C ALA A 397 -7.38 0.25 11.26
N ASP A 398 -6.10 0.52 11.50
CA ASP A 398 -5.38 1.69 10.98
C ASP A 398 -5.24 1.70 9.46
N ASP A 399 -5.41 0.55 8.80
CA ASP A 399 -5.26 0.41 7.34
C ASP A 399 -6.52 0.77 6.54
N LYS A 400 -7.71 0.87 7.18
CA LYS A 400 -9.03 1.04 6.52
C LYS A 400 -9.33 0.03 5.40
N ILE A 401 -8.60 -1.09 5.36
CA ILE A 401 -8.83 -2.16 4.39
C ILE A 401 -9.85 -3.11 5.00
N ASN A 402 -10.97 -3.32 4.30
CA ASN A 402 -11.92 -4.33 4.73
C ASN A 402 -11.38 -5.72 4.43
N ILE A 403 -11.32 -6.57 5.46
CA ILE A 403 -11.08 -7.99 5.27
C ILE A 403 -12.33 -8.63 4.66
N ASP A 404 -12.15 -9.27 3.51
CA ASP A 404 -13.16 -10.16 2.94
C ASP A 404 -13.24 -11.43 3.80
N ILE A 405 -14.42 -11.70 4.36
CA ILE A 405 -14.66 -12.83 5.27
C ILE A 405 -14.37 -14.17 4.57
N LYS A 406 -14.72 -14.31 3.29
CA LYS A 406 -14.44 -15.56 2.54
C LYS A 406 -12.95 -15.76 2.36
N TYR A 407 -12.22 -14.69 2.06
CA TYR A 407 -10.78 -14.76 1.95
C TYR A 407 -10.13 -15.06 3.30
N ALA A 408 -10.63 -14.46 4.38
CA ALA A 408 -10.16 -14.71 5.74
C ALA A 408 -10.34 -16.17 6.17
N GLU A 409 -11.45 -16.82 5.79
CA GLU A 409 -11.65 -18.25 6.04
C GLU A 409 -10.51 -19.09 5.46
N HIS A 410 -10.11 -18.83 4.21
CA HIS A 410 -9.01 -19.56 3.57
C HIS A 410 -7.66 -19.29 4.27
N VAL A 411 -7.36 -18.03 4.61
CA VAL A 411 -6.13 -17.69 5.31
C VAL A 411 -6.08 -18.34 6.70
N LEU A 412 -7.18 -18.34 7.44
CA LEU A 412 -7.23 -18.95 8.77
C LEU A 412 -7.08 -20.48 8.72
N LYS A 413 -7.60 -21.14 7.69
CA LYS A 413 -7.32 -22.55 7.42
C LYS A 413 -5.82 -22.80 7.25
N TYR A 414 -5.14 -21.98 6.45
CA TYR A 414 -3.70 -22.09 6.24
C TYR A 414 -2.89 -21.84 7.51
N VAL A 415 -3.23 -20.79 8.27
CA VAL A 415 -2.53 -20.49 9.55
C VAL A 415 -2.77 -21.60 10.57
N ASN A 416 -3.99 -22.14 10.67
CA ASN A 416 -4.28 -23.27 11.56
C ASN A 416 -3.50 -24.53 11.17
N LYS A 417 -3.37 -24.83 9.87
CA LYS A 417 -2.55 -25.95 9.39
C LYS A 417 -1.09 -25.79 9.78
N ALA A 418 -0.51 -24.61 9.62
CA ALA A 418 0.87 -24.35 10.04
C ALA A 418 1.03 -24.36 11.57
N TRP A 419 0.04 -23.85 12.32
CA TRP A 419 0.09 -23.74 13.78
C TRP A 419 -0.29 -25.04 14.51
N CYS A 420 -1.02 -25.94 13.86
CA CYS A 420 -1.56 -27.19 14.38
C CYS A 420 -2.48 -27.03 15.61
N ARG A 421 -3.03 -25.83 15.83
CA ARG A 421 -3.93 -25.51 16.95
C ARG A 421 -4.97 -24.47 16.52
N PRO A 422 -6.09 -24.33 17.26
CA PRO A 422 -7.12 -23.34 16.95
C PRO A 422 -6.56 -21.93 16.77
N VAL A 423 -7.18 -21.19 15.85
CA VAL A 423 -6.85 -19.80 15.53
C VAL A 423 -8.10 -18.93 15.61
N GLU A 424 -7.93 -17.72 16.11
CA GLU A 424 -8.99 -16.73 16.22
C GLU A 424 -8.47 -15.41 15.65
N MET A 425 -9.24 -14.77 14.78
CA MET A 425 -8.95 -13.46 14.24
C MET A 425 -10.01 -12.46 14.68
N ILE A 426 -9.54 -11.38 15.27
CA ILE A 426 -10.36 -10.25 15.68
C ILE A 426 -10.24 -9.17 14.63
N ARG A 427 -11.38 -8.73 14.10
CA ARG A 427 -11.49 -7.56 13.21
C ARG A 427 -12.35 -6.50 13.89
N LYS A 428 -11.73 -5.35 14.16
CA LYS A 428 -12.43 -4.18 14.70
C LYS A 428 -12.92 -3.31 13.55
N ASP A 429 -14.23 -3.12 13.45
CA ASP A 429 -14.88 -2.12 12.60
C ASP A 429 -15.45 -0.99 13.48
N LYS A 430 -15.81 0.15 12.89
CA LYS A 430 -16.24 1.35 13.66
C LYS A 430 -17.39 1.08 14.63
N ASP A 431 -18.30 0.19 14.26
CA ASP A 431 -19.53 -0.07 15.01
C ASP A 431 -19.63 -1.51 15.56
N ARG A 432 -18.70 -2.40 15.18
CA ARG A 432 -18.79 -3.86 15.46
C ARG A 432 -17.42 -4.50 15.56
N THR A 433 -17.29 -5.47 16.46
CA THR A 433 -16.13 -6.38 16.48
C THR A 433 -16.55 -7.72 15.91
N TRP A 434 -15.86 -8.16 14.86
CA TRP A 434 -16.04 -9.47 14.26
C TRP A 434 -15.00 -10.43 14.83
N ILE A 435 -15.45 -11.61 15.24
CA ILE A 435 -14.60 -12.67 15.75
C ILE A 435 -14.74 -13.84 14.78
N LEU A 436 -13.63 -14.14 14.09
CA LEU A 436 -13.54 -15.24 13.13
C LEU A 436 -12.74 -16.35 13.80
N ARG A 437 -13.35 -17.52 14.00
CA ARG A 437 -12.69 -18.65 14.66
C ARG A 437 -12.60 -19.83 13.72
N TYR A 438 -11.45 -20.49 13.74
CA TYR A 438 -11.24 -21.77 13.07
C TYR A 438 -10.56 -22.75 14.02
N ASP A 439 -11.24 -23.85 14.30
CA ASP A 439 -10.81 -24.89 15.25
C ASP A 439 -10.08 -26.07 14.58
N GLY A 440 -10.02 -26.08 13.25
CA GLY A 440 -9.47 -27.17 12.43
C GLY A 440 -10.53 -27.96 11.66
N ILE A 441 -11.81 -27.84 12.02
CA ILE A 441 -12.93 -28.57 11.43
C ILE A 441 -13.99 -27.61 10.88
N SER A 442 -14.32 -26.59 11.65
CA SER A 442 -15.40 -25.64 11.36
C SER A 442 -14.91 -24.19 11.42
N PHE A 443 -15.53 -23.35 10.61
CA PHE A 443 -15.31 -21.92 10.59
C PHE A 443 -16.54 -21.22 11.15
N GLU A 444 -16.34 -20.46 12.23
CA GLU A 444 -17.38 -19.74 12.94
C GLU A 444 -17.16 -18.23 12.82
N VAL A 445 -18.25 -17.49 12.65
CA VAL A 445 -18.25 -16.03 12.55
C VAL A 445 -19.22 -15.47 13.57
N ASP A 446 -18.68 -14.82 14.59
CA ASP A 446 -19.44 -14.11 15.60
C ASP A 446 -19.26 -12.60 15.45
N TYR A 447 -20.22 -11.83 15.95
CA TYR A 447 -20.13 -10.38 16.02
C TYR A 447 -20.66 -9.86 17.35
N GLU A 448 -19.93 -8.93 17.95
CA GLU A 448 -20.33 -8.23 19.16
C GLU A 448 -20.54 -6.74 18.86
N LYS A 449 -21.62 -6.16 19.40
CA LYS A 449 -21.92 -4.73 19.32
C LYS A 449 -21.23 -3.98 20.48
N ILE A 450 -19.89 -3.89 20.44
CA ILE A 450 -18.96 -3.09 21.30
C ILE A 450 -19.11 -3.34 22.82
N ASP A 451 -18.11 -3.51 23.68
CA ASP A 451 -16.65 -3.61 23.64
C ASP A 451 -16.30 -5.01 24.18
N TYR A 452 -15.40 -5.75 23.53
CA TYR A 452 -14.78 -6.87 24.24
C TYR A 452 -13.97 -6.25 25.38
N PRO A 453 -14.07 -6.75 26.63
CA PRO A 453 -13.59 -6.03 27.80
C PRO A 453 -12.14 -5.55 27.62
N GLU A 454 -11.98 -4.23 27.74
CA GLU A 454 -10.73 -3.56 28.09
C GLU A 454 -10.20 -4.14 29.42
N SER A 455 -9.64 -5.34 29.38
CA SER A 455 -8.93 -5.93 30.50
C SER A 455 -8.02 -7.02 29.97
N ILE A 456 -6.84 -6.62 29.49
CA ILE A 456 -5.57 -6.85 30.19
C ILE A 456 -4.60 -5.77 29.66
N GLU A 457 -4.48 -4.73 30.48
CA GLU A 457 -3.50 -3.63 30.48
C GLU A 457 -3.44 -2.69 29.26
N GLU A 458 -4.12 -1.55 29.42
CA GLU A 458 -3.79 -0.26 28.80
C GLU A 458 -2.32 0.10 29.08
N GLY A 459 -1.43 -0.39 28.22
CA GLY A 459 -0.03 0.04 28.19
C GLY A 459 0.65 -0.21 26.84
N ALA A 460 -0.02 -0.86 25.90
CA ALA A 460 0.54 -1.27 24.62
C ALA A 460 -0.49 -1.20 23.49
N SER A 461 -1.17 -0.07 23.34
CA SER A 461 -1.74 0.29 22.04
C SER A 461 -0.58 0.70 21.12
N PRO A 462 -0.43 0.10 19.93
CA PRO A 462 0.55 0.54 18.93
C PRO A 462 0.26 1.95 18.39
N SER A 463 -0.91 2.53 18.66
CA SER A 463 -1.35 3.83 18.13
C SER A 463 -0.73 5.06 18.81
N SER A 464 0.32 4.88 19.63
CA SER A 464 1.05 5.96 20.31
C SER A 464 2.57 5.95 20.08
N TRP A 465 3.06 5.35 19.00
CA TRP A 465 4.48 5.36 18.63
C TRP A 465 4.70 5.90 17.23
#